data_AF-V7BYG1-F1
#
_entry.id   AF-V7BYG1-F1
#
_cell.length_a   1.000
_cell.length_b   1.000
_cell.length_c   1.000
_cell.angle_alpha   90.00
_cell.angle_beta   90.00
_cell.angle_gamma   90.00
#
_symmetry.space_group_name_H-M   'P 1'
#
loop_
_entity.id
_entity.type
_entity.pdbx_description
1 polymer ?
#
loop_
_entity_poly.entity_id
_entity_poly.type
_entity_poly.pdbx_seq_one_letter_code
_entity_poly.pdbx_strand_id
1 'polypeptide(L)'
;VLFDGRSSLVKGACGVGLGFSCQDLLTRVETSVTSTVMKETEKIPESELLGRIITALATMIQQKTRCSSDVLHSLCSCFPLGSYDISSKAYEQISDNTEDLEEDIWGVAGLVLGLANSISAIYRAGELETVIKIKNLVISWLPYVHSLVEIKTFVGKESEIVLALGSCIALPTIVAFCQRMELMDDAELEHIVIAYKELISELISVKKSGILHHSMLMASCAGAGTVLSCILKEGVYSFEAEHVKCLLELFRKCYVNPFPSLVHLGGMLGVVNAIGAGAEILVNMNFPKYTRQSDYQKESSSVMGPLLSSSDFEPYLTSLVQELFLVAQNSDTQQLQQFASWVLAFLRHHLWSRELLGVDSDSSVAETSSKSVSHSFSEDSVVLKLSLWLMDFKYTE
;
A
#
# COMPACT_ATOMS: atom_id res chain seq x y z
N VAL A 1 21.04 -8.98 -12.58
CA VAL A 1 20.54 -9.20 -11.19
C VAL A 1 19.09 -9.68 -11.20
N LEU A 2 18.15 -8.91 -11.77
CA LEU A 2 16.74 -9.32 -11.85
C LEU A 2 16.53 -10.65 -12.61
N PHE A 3 17.20 -10.82 -13.76
CA PHE A 3 17.09 -12.04 -14.57
C PHE A 3 18.02 -13.16 -14.08
N ASP A 4 19.31 -12.85 -13.86
CA ASP A 4 20.35 -13.86 -13.54
C ASP A 4 20.45 -14.24 -12.06
N GLY A 5 19.70 -13.56 -11.17
CA GLY A 5 19.71 -13.87 -9.74
C GLY A 5 19.20 -15.28 -9.46
N ARG A 6 19.76 -15.95 -8.44
CA ARG A 6 19.27 -17.26 -8.00
C ARG A 6 18.15 -17.14 -6.96
N SER A 7 18.30 -16.24 -5.99
CA SER A 7 17.30 -16.01 -4.94
C SER A 7 16.09 -15.23 -5.48
N SER A 8 14.90 -15.73 -5.19
CA SER A 8 13.65 -15.08 -5.61
C SER A 8 13.38 -13.81 -4.81
N LEU A 9 13.77 -13.79 -3.52
CA LEU A 9 13.73 -12.59 -2.68
C LEU A 9 14.57 -11.45 -3.26
N VAL A 10 15.79 -11.74 -3.75
CA VAL A 10 16.65 -10.73 -4.39
C VAL A 10 15.99 -10.17 -5.65
N LYS A 11 15.30 -11.00 -6.43
CA LYS A 11 14.54 -10.54 -7.61
C LYS A 11 13.38 -9.63 -7.21
N GLY A 12 12.64 -9.98 -6.15
CA GLY A 12 11.58 -9.14 -5.60
C GLY A 12 12.10 -7.79 -5.13
N ALA A 13 13.19 -7.78 -4.35
CA ALA A 13 13.83 -6.54 -3.89
C ALA A 13 14.33 -5.67 -5.07
N CYS A 14 14.89 -6.29 -6.12
CA CYS A 14 15.24 -5.59 -7.35
C CYS A 14 14.00 -5.00 -8.03
N GLY A 15 12.89 -5.74 -8.07
CA GLY A 15 11.62 -5.26 -8.61
C GLY A 15 11.11 -4.01 -7.91
N VAL A 16 11.11 -4.04 -6.57
CA VAL A 16 10.78 -2.88 -5.72
C VAL A 16 11.70 -1.71 -6.01
N GLY A 17 13.02 -1.93 -6.01
CA GLY A 17 14.01 -0.87 -6.28
C GLY A 17 13.88 -0.23 -7.66
N LEU A 18 13.59 -1.02 -8.69
CA LEU A 18 13.32 -0.51 -10.04
C LEU A 18 12.04 0.33 -10.08
N GLY A 19 10.96 -0.12 -9.42
CA GLY A 19 9.73 0.65 -9.28
C GLY A 19 9.93 1.99 -8.57
N PHE A 20 10.71 2.01 -7.49
CA PHE A 20 11.08 3.26 -6.81
C PHE A 20 11.92 4.18 -7.68
N SER A 21 12.87 3.61 -8.42
CA SER A 21 13.70 4.40 -9.36
C SER A 21 12.85 5.10 -10.43
N CYS A 22 11.67 4.55 -10.78
CA CYS A 22 10.75 5.20 -11.69
C CYS A 22 10.11 6.47 -11.10
N GLN A 23 9.97 6.60 -9.79
CA GLN A 23 9.25 7.73 -9.17
C GLN A 23 9.86 9.08 -9.56
N ASP A 24 11.17 9.16 -9.75
CA ASP A 24 11.87 10.38 -10.14
C ASP A 24 12.01 10.58 -11.66
N LEU A 25 11.70 9.56 -12.47
CA LEU A 25 11.77 9.68 -13.93
C LEU A 25 10.73 10.66 -14.46
N LEU A 26 11.10 11.48 -15.44
CA LEU A 26 10.21 12.45 -16.08
C LEU A 26 9.65 13.53 -15.12
N THR A 27 10.20 13.69 -13.90
CA THR A 27 9.80 14.76 -12.94
C THR A 27 10.25 16.16 -13.34
N ARG A 28 11.41 16.28 -14.01
CA ARG A 28 12.06 17.56 -14.32
C ARG A 28 11.33 18.40 -15.37
N VAL A 29 10.23 17.89 -15.90
CA VAL A 29 9.44 18.54 -16.96
C VAL A 29 8.56 19.68 -16.41
N GLU A 30 8.21 19.66 -15.11
CA GLU A 30 7.25 20.63 -14.53
C GLU A 30 7.91 21.83 -13.81
N THR A 31 9.19 21.78 -13.47
CA THR A 31 9.85 22.84 -12.66
C THR A 31 10.53 23.95 -13.46
N SER A 32 10.69 23.81 -14.78
CA SER A 32 11.41 24.80 -15.60
C SER A 32 10.47 25.79 -16.31
N VAL A 33 9.78 26.65 -15.55
CA VAL A 33 9.13 27.84 -16.15
C VAL A 33 10.17 28.88 -16.63
N THR A 34 11.48 28.69 -16.35
CA THR A 34 12.53 29.66 -16.70
C THR A 34 13.81 29.09 -17.33
N SER A 35 13.83 27.85 -17.82
CA SER A 35 14.92 27.43 -18.72
C SER A 35 14.36 26.75 -19.96
N THR A 36 14.20 27.55 -21.01
CA THR A 36 14.09 27.06 -22.37
C THR A 36 15.29 26.13 -22.66
N VAL A 37 14.98 24.92 -23.13
CA VAL A 37 15.91 23.87 -23.60
C VAL A 37 16.47 22.95 -22.50
N MET A 38 15.63 22.11 -21.91
CA MET A 38 16.03 20.69 -21.80
C MET A 38 15.87 20.08 -23.19
N LYS A 39 16.96 19.59 -23.78
CA LYS A 39 16.95 19.02 -25.13
C LYS A 39 16.00 17.81 -25.13
N GLU A 40 15.14 17.70 -26.14
CA GLU A 40 14.29 16.51 -26.39
C GLU A 40 15.09 15.19 -26.31
N THR A 41 16.40 15.24 -26.55
CA THR A 41 17.35 14.13 -26.40
C THR A 41 17.49 13.55 -24.99
N GLU A 42 17.09 14.25 -23.91
CA GLU A 42 17.13 13.71 -22.53
C GLU A 42 15.79 13.09 -22.09
N LYS A 43 14.65 13.48 -22.69
CA LYS A 43 13.35 12.86 -22.42
C LYS A 43 13.19 11.48 -23.07
N ILE A 44 13.74 11.33 -24.28
CA ILE A 44 13.73 10.07 -25.03
C ILE A 44 14.42 8.92 -24.26
N PRO A 45 15.61 9.10 -23.65
CA PRO A 45 16.27 8.03 -22.89
C PRO A 45 15.58 7.69 -21.57
N GLU A 46 14.94 8.65 -20.89
CA GLU A 46 14.16 8.35 -19.67
C GLU A 46 12.89 7.54 -19.97
N SER A 47 12.19 7.86 -21.07
CA SER A 47 11.04 7.09 -21.54
C SER A 47 11.43 5.68 -21.99
N GLU A 48 12.55 5.54 -22.71
CA GLU A 48 13.08 4.23 -23.10
C GLU A 48 13.48 3.39 -21.86
N LEU A 49 14.12 4.01 -20.86
CA LEU A 49 14.45 3.35 -19.61
C LEU A 49 13.20 2.88 -18.86
N LEU A 50 12.17 3.74 -18.78
CA LEU A 50 10.88 3.39 -18.18
C LEU A 50 10.27 2.16 -18.88
N GLY A 51 10.27 2.16 -20.22
CA GLY A 51 9.81 1.05 -21.03
C GLY A 51 10.55 -0.27 -20.76
N ARG A 52 11.88 -0.20 -20.64
CA ARG A 52 12.73 -1.35 -20.28
C ARG A 52 12.40 -1.89 -18.89
N ILE A 53 12.18 -1.01 -17.92
CA ILE A 53 11.83 -1.41 -16.55
C ILE A 53 10.48 -2.12 -16.53
N ILE A 54 9.44 -1.55 -17.16
CA ILE A 54 8.10 -2.13 -17.19
C ILE A 54 8.11 -3.47 -17.90
N THR A 55 8.77 -3.56 -19.05
CA THR A 55 8.92 -4.82 -19.81
C THR A 55 9.61 -5.88 -18.98
N ALA A 56 10.67 -5.52 -18.25
CA ALA A 56 11.38 -6.45 -17.39
C ALA A 56 10.52 -6.94 -16.22
N LEU A 57 9.79 -6.05 -15.54
CA LEU A 57 8.87 -6.42 -14.46
C LEU A 57 7.74 -7.32 -14.96
N ALA A 58 7.08 -6.95 -16.06
CA ALA A 58 5.97 -7.72 -16.63
C ALA A 58 6.41 -9.12 -17.07
N THR A 59 7.56 -9.23 -17.75
CA THR A 59 8.14 -10.51 -18.16
C THR A 59 8.42 -11.40 -16.96
N MET A 60 9.04 -10.86 -15.91
CA MET A 60 9.40 -11.63 -14.72
C MET A 60 8.17 -12.12 -13.96
N ILE A 61 7.13 -11.29 -13.85
CA ILE A 61 5.84 -11.70 -13.26
C ILE A 61 5.25 -12.85 -14.08
N GLN A 62 5.20 -12.73 -15.41
CA GLN A 62 4.66 -13.76 -16.30
C GLN A 62 5.43 -15.09 -16.17
N GLN A 63 6.76 -15.05 -16.18
CA GLN A 63 7.60 -16.24 -16.06
C GLN A 63 7.42 -16.95 -14.72
N LYS A 64 7.41 -16.20 -13.61
CA LYS A 64 7.32 -16.77 -12.26
C LYS A 64 5.94 -17.32 -11.90
N THR A 65 4.88 -16.68 -12.41
CA THR A 65 3.51 -17.05 -12.04
C THR A 65 2.83 -17.92 -13.08
N ARG A 66 3.47 -18.12 -14.25
CA ARG A 66 2.86 -18.74 -15.45
C ARG A 66 1.52 -18.09 -15.83
N CYS A 67 1.29 -16.85 -15.40
CA CYS A 67 0.06 -16.11 -15.62
C CYS A 67 -0.01 -15.68 -17.09
N SER A 68 -0.97 -16.23 -17.85
CA SER A 68 -1.21 -15.90 -19.25
C SER A 68 -2.12 -14.67 -19.38
N SER A 69 -1.78 -13.58 -18.72
CA SER A 69 -2.55 -12.34 -18.87
C SER A 69 -2.14 -11.62 -20.15
N ASP A 70 -3.07 -11.48 -21.09
CA ASP A 70 -2.90 -10.68 -22.31
C ASP A 70 -2.48 -9.24 -22.00
N VAL A 71 -2.85 -8.73 -20.81
CA VAL A 71 -2.47 -7.40 -20.33
C VAL A 71 -0.96 -7.31 -20.10
N LEU A 72 -0.34 -8.29 -19.43
CA LEU A 72 1.12 -8.30 -19.20
C LEU A 72 1.91 -8.33 -20.52
N HIS A 73 1.43 -9.08 -21.50
CA HIS A 73 2.02 -9.09 -22.84
C HIS A 73 1.84 -7.73 -23.54
N SER A 74 0.66 -7.12 -23.41
CA SER A 74 0.39 -5.79 -23.98
C SER A 74 1.25 -4.69 -23.35
N LEU A 75 1.61 -4.78 -22.06
CA LEU A 75 2.51 -3.81 -21.40
C LEU A 75 3.89 -3.77 -22.06
N CYS A 76 4.37 -4.91 -22.56
CA CYS A 76 5.64 -4.99 -23.29
C CYS A 76 5.56 -4.30 -24.66
N SER A 77 4.36 -4.21 -25.25
CA SER A 77 4.13 -3.54 -26.54
C SER A 77 3.91 -2.03 -26.42
N CYS A 78 3.49 -1.54 -25.25
CA CYS A 78 3.28 -0.12 -24.98
C CYS A 78 4.57 0.70 -25.00
N PHE A 79 5.72 0.06 -24.80
CA PHE A 79 7.02 0.70 -24.87
C PHE A 79 7.95 -0.07 -25.82
N PRO A 80 7.87 0.17 -27.14
CA PRO A 80 8.71 -0.53 -28.09
C PRO A 80 10.18 -0.25 -27.80
N LEU A 81 10.93 -1.31 -27.49
CA LEU A 81 12.37 -1.23 -27.28
C LEU A 81 13.04 -0.72 -28.56
N GLY A 82 13.87 0.32 -28.44
CA GLY A 82 14.84 0.65 -29.48
C GLY A 82 15.77 -0.55 -29.72
N SER A 83 16.52 -0.55 -30.83
CA SER A 83 17.35 -1.66 -31.34
C SER A 83 18.45 -2.23 -30.41
N TYR A 84 18.45 -1.90 -29.13
CA TYR A 84 19.33 -2.47 -28.11
C TYR A 84 18.64 -3.65 -27.44
N ASP A 85 18.92 -4.81 -28.04
CA ASP A 85 18.61 -6.17 -27.67
C ASP A 85 18.80 -6.42 -26.15
N ILE A 86 17.70 -6.48 -25.38
CA ILE A 86 17.69 -7.30 -24.17
C ILE A 86 17.75 -8.72 -24.70
N SER A 87 18.97 -9.25 -24.81
CA SER A 87 19.26 -10.44 -25.61
C SER A 87 18.19 -11.50 -25.41
N SER A 88 17.60 -11.98 -26.51
CA SER A 88 16.63 -13.08 -26.50
C SER A 88 17.13 -14.33 -25.73
N LYS A 89 18.44 -14.42 -25.47
CA LYS A 89 19.11 -15.45 -24.67
C LYS A 89 18.83 -15.36 -23.15
N ALA A 90 18.47 -14.19 -22.61
CA ALA A 90 18.07 -14.06 -21.20
C ALA A 90 16.66 -14.63 -20.96
N TYR A 91 15.86 -14.76 -22.02
CA TYR A 91 14.48 -15.25 -21.96
C TYR A 91 14.37 -16.78 -21.98
N GLU A 92 15.41 -17.50 -22.45
CA GLU A 92 15.35 -18.95 -22.68
C GLU A 92 15.82 -19.83 -21.51
N GLN A 93 16.37 -19.25 -20.43
CA GLN A 93 17.02 -20.09 -19.41
C GLN A 93 16.82 -19.60 -17.98
N ILE A 94 15.63 -19.85 -17.42
CA ILE A 94 15.48 -20.02 -15.97
C ILE A 94 14.94 -21.43 -15.77
N SER A 95 15.84 -22.36 -15.46
CA SER A 95 15.52 -23.75 -15.12
C SER A 95 14.56 -23.81 -13.94
N ASP A 96 13.59 -24.71 -14.00
CA ASP A 96 12.74 -25.17 -12.89
C ASP A 96 13.65 -25.69 -11.75
N ASN A 97 14.17 -24.79 -10.93
CA ASN A 97 14.65 -25.14 -9.60
C ASN A 97 13.51 -24.75 -8.65
N THR A 98 12.70 -25.74 -8.30
CA THR A 98 11.83 -25.74 -7.12
C THR A 98 12.71 -25.60 -5.88
N GLU A 99 13.08 -24.37 -5.53
CA GLU A 99 13.75 -24.05 -4.27
C GLU A 99 12.98 -22.90 -3.58
N ASP A 100 12.52 -23.24 -2.38
CA ASP A 100 11.85 -22.43 -1.35
C ASP A 100 10.60 -21.60 -1.77
N LEU A 101 9.42 -22.18 -1.47
CA LEU A 101 8.12 -21.53 -1.63
C LEU A 101 8.05 -20.17 -0.92
N GLU A 102 8.78 -19.97 0.20
CA GLU A 102 8.80 -18.70 0.92
C GLU A 102 9.51 -17.58 0.14
N GLU A 103 10.67 -17.89 -0.48
CA GLU A 103 11.40 -16.91 -1.28
C GLU A 103 10.58 -16.51 -2.52
N ASP A 104 9.85 -17.45 -3.12
CA ASP A 104 9.03 -17.19 -4.30
C ASP A 104 7.83 -16.27 -4.02
N ILE A 105 7.26 -16.30 -2.81
CA ILE A 105 6.15 -15.42 -2.41
C ILE A 105 6.57 -13.96 -2.46
N TRP A 106 7.60 -13.60 -1.70
CA TRP A 106 8.06 -12.22 -1.58
C TRP A 106 8.79 -11.75 -2.85
N GLY A 107 9.38 -12.70 -3.59
CA GLY A 107 9.95 -12.44 -4.90
C GLY A 107 8.94 -11.85 -5.89
N VAL A 108 7.79 -12.50 -6.07
CA VAL A 108 6.75 -12.00 -6.98
C VAL A 108 6.03 -10.79 -6.41
N ALA A 109 5.74 -10.77 -5.10
CA ALA A 109 5.10 -9.63 -4.46
C ALA A 109 5.90 -8.33 -4.67
N GLY A 110 7.23 -8.41 -4.56
CA GLY A 110 8.13 -7.29 -4.83
C GLY A 110 8.09 -6.82 -6.29
N LEU A 111 7.91 -7.72 -7.27
CA LEU A 111 7.74 -7.35 -8.68
C LEU A 111 6.41 -6.61 -8.90
N VAL A 112 5.31 -7.11 -8.31
CA VAL A 112 3.98 -6.48 -8.40
C VAL A 112 3.99 -5.09 -7.76
N LEU A 113 4.61 -4.95 -6.58
CA LEU A 113 4.80 -3.66 -5.92
C LEU A 113 5.69 -2.72 -6.76
N GLY A 114 6.73 -3.24 -7.41
CA GLY A 114 7.56 -2.48 -8.34
C GLY A 114 6.75 -1.91 -9.52
N LEU A 115 5.88 -2.74 -10.11
CA LEU A 115 4.98 -2.32 -11.19
C LEU A 115 4.03 -1.20 -10.72
N ALA A 116 3.43 -1.35 -9.55
CA ALA A 116 2.55 -0.32 -8.98
C ALA A 116 3.29 0.99 -8.69
N ASN A 117 4.55 0.96 -8.25
CA ASN A 117 5.34 2.17 -8.04
C ASN A 117 5.74 2.89 -9.33
N SER A 118 5.72 2.20 -10.47
CA SER A 118 6.04 2.80 -11.78
C SER A 118 4.90 3.63 -12.40
N ILE A 119 3.65 3.47 -11.93
CA ILE A 119 2.46 4.07 -12.56
C ILE A 119 2.53 5.59 -12.71
N SER A 120 3.15 6.28 -11.74
CA SER A 120 3.27 7.74 -11.77
C SER A 120 4.18 8.21 -12.91
N ALA A 121 5.24 7.47 -13.21
CA ALA A 121 6.12 7.75 -14.33
C ALA A 121 5.44 7.44 -15.68
N ILE A 122 4.67 6.35 -15.74
CA ILE A 122 3.87 5.98 -16.92
C ILE A 122 2.85 7.09 -17.24
N TYR A 123 2.17 7.58 -16.22
CA TYR A 123 1.24 8.69 -16.36
C TYR A 123 1.94 9.94 -16.90
N ARG A 124 3.10 10.30 -16.33
CA ARG A 124 3.92 11.44 -16.80
C ARG A 124 4.44 11.27 -18.23
N ALA A 125 4.63 10.02 -18.68
CA ALA A 125 4.98 9.71 -20.06
C ALA A 125 3.80 9.90 -21.04
N GLY A 126 2.58 10.16 -20.56
CA GLY A 126 1.37 10.30 -21.36
C GLY A 126 0.64 9.00 -21.65
N GLU A 127 1.07 7.88 -21.05
CA GLU A 127 0.57 6.53 -21.31
C GLU A 127 -0.62 6.17 -20.39
N LEU A 128 -1.69 6.96 -20.45
CA LEU A 128 -2.86 6.82 -19.58
C LEU A 128 -3.52 5.42 -19.68
N GLU A 129 -3.67 4.90 -20.89
CA GLU A 129 -4.25 3.57 -21.13
C GLU A 129 -3.44 2.47 -20.43
N THR A 130 -2.11 2.62 -20.41
CA THR A 130 -1.20 1.70 -19.71
C THR A 130 -1.38 1.76 -18.20
N VAL A 131 -1.60 2.97 -17.63
CA VAL A 131 -1.93 3.14 -16.20
C VAL A 131 -3.24 2.41 -15.86
N ILE A 132 -4.28 2.60 -16.67
CA ILE A 132 -5.59 1.95 -16.47
C ILE A 132 -5.46 0.43 -16.57
N LYS A 133 -4.67 -0.08 -17.52
CA LYS A 133 -4.38 -1.52 -17.63
C LYS A 133 -3.69 -2.08 -16.39
N ILE A 134 -2.68 -1.40 -15.85
CA ILE A 134 -1.99 -1.82 -14.62
C ILE A 134 -2.96 -1.77 -13.43
N LYS A 135 -3.75 -0.69 -13.30
CA LYS A 135 -4.79 -0.55 -12.27
C LYS A 135 -5.72 -1.76 -12.26
N ASN A 136 -6.34 -2.05 -13.41
CA ASN A 136 -7.31 -3.14 -13.55
C ASN A 136 -6.67 -4.51 -13.35
N LEU A 137 -5.43 -4.70 -13.80
CA LEU A 137 -4.69 -5.94 -13.62
C LEU A 137 -4.41 -6.22 -12.14
N VAL A 138 -3.89 -5.24 -11.40
CA VAL A 138 -3.59 -5.41 -9.97
C VAL A 138 -4.88 -5.65 -9.17
N ILE A 139 -5.96 -4.93 -9.48
CA ILE A 139 -7.28 -5.17 -8.87
C ILE A 139 -7.78 -6.59 -9.17
N SER A 140 -7.60 -7.09 -10.40
CA SER A 140 -8.07 -8.42 -10.79
C SER A 140 -7.39 -9.58 -10.05
N TRP A 141 -6.20 -9.35 -9.49
CA TRP A 141 -5.49 -10.33 -8.67
C TRP A 141 -6.01 -10.38 -7.22
N LEU A 142 -6.80 -9.40 -6.79
CA LEU A 142 -7.48 -9.48 -5.50
C LEU A 142 -8.64 -10.49 -5.61
N PRO A 143 -8.70 -11.54 -4.77
CA PRO A 143 -9.67 -12.62 -4.94
C PRO A 143 -11.14 -12.16 -4.85
N TYR A 144 -11.80 -12.22 -6.00
CA TYR A 144 -13.24 -12.39 -6.27
C TYR A 144 -14.11 -13.25 -5.32
N VAL A 145 -15.11 -12.68 -4.61
CA VAL A 145 -16.37 -13.31 -4.14
C VAL A 145 -16.66 -14.76 -4.59
N HIS A 146 -16.64 -14.93 -5.91
CA HIS A 146 -17.27 -16.05 -6.61
C HIS A 146 -16.33 -17.22 -6.98
N SER A 147 -15.01 -17.13 -6.75
CA SER A 147 -14.06 -18.24 -7.03
C SER A 147 -13.78 -19.13 -5.79
N LEU A 148 -14.26 -18.71 -4.62
CA LEU A 148 -13.84 -19.22 -3.30
C LEU A 148 -14.25 -20.65 -2.94
N VAL A 149 -15.09 -21.33 -3.74
CA VAL A 149 -15.35 -22.77 -3.54
C VAL A 149 -14.10 -23.61 -3.81
N GLU A 150 -13.17 -23.12 -4.64
CA GLU A 150 -11.92 -23.81 -5.00
C GLU A 150 -10.73 -23.48 -4.09
N ILE A 151 -10.78 -22.41 -3.28
CA ILE A 151 -9.72 -22.02 -2.34
C ILE A 151 -9.61 -23.00 -1.15
N LYS A 152 -10.59 -23.89 -0.99
CA LYS A 152 -10.58 -24.93 0.06
C LYS A 152 -9.39 -25.88 -0.07
N THR A 153 -8.84 -26.06 -1.27
CA THR A 153 -7.60 -26.80 -1.51
C THR A 153 -6.62 -25.89 -2.24
N PHE A 154 -5.62 -25.34 -1.54
CA PHE A 154 -4.51 -24.57 -2.15
C PHE A 154 -3.59 -25.44 -3.03
N VAL A 155 -4.02 -26.66 -3.40
CA VAL A 155 -3.26 -27.60 -4.19
C VAL A 155 -3.30 -27.13 -5.64
N GLY A 156 -2.16 -26.66 -6.17
CA GLY A 156 -2.02 -26.27 -7.58
C GLY A 156 -2.41 -24.84 -7.94
N LYS A 157 -2.71 -23.96 -6.96
CA LYS A 157 -3.06 -22.53 -7.16
C LYS A 157 -2.05 -21.55 -6.55
N GLU A 158 -0.81 -21.98 -6.34
CA GLU A 158 0.22 -21.18 -5.65
C GLU A 158 0.50 -19.85 -6.36
N SER A 159 0.48 -19.83 -7.70
CA SER A 159 0.67 -18.62 -8.49
C SER A 159 -0.42 -17.56 -8.26
N GLU A 160 -1.68 -17.96 -8.10
CA GLU A 160 -2.80 -17.05 -7.82
C GLU A 160 -2.66 -16.42 -6.44
N ILE A 161 -2.27 -17.20 -5.43
CA ILE A 161 -2.07 -16.71 -4.05
C ILE A 161 -0.95 -15.68 -4.00
N VAL A 162 0.15 -15.96 -4.69
CA VAL A 162 1.32 -15.09 -4.69
C VAL A 162 1.02 -13.77 -5.42
N LEU A 163 0.26 -13.82 -6.52
CA LEU A 163 -0.24 -12.61 -7.20
C LEU A 163 -1.22 -11.82 -6.33
N ALA A 164 -2.13 -12.51 -5.64
CA ALA A 164 -3.06 -11.89 -4.71
C ALA A 164 -2.34 -11.20 -3.55
N LEU A 165 -1.29 -11.82 -3.01
CA LEU A 165 -0.44 -11.23 -1.98
C LEU A 165 0.27 -9.98 -2.49
N GLY A 166 0.84 -10.05 -3.70
CA GLY A 166 1.42 -8.89 -4.37
C GLY A 166 0.41 -7.77 -4.60
N SER A 167 -0.84 -8.12 -4.95
CA SER A 167 -1.94 -7.16 -5.08
C SER A 167 -2.26 -6.48 -3.76
N CYS A 168 -2.34 -7.23 -2.65
CA CYS A 168 -2.64 -6.66 -1.33
C CYS A 168 -1.66 -5.54 -0.93
N ILE A 169 -0.35 -5.72 -1.22
CA ILE A 169 0.65 -4.70 -0.90
C ILE A 169 0.77 -3.59 -1.96
N ALA A 170 0.39 -3.86 -3.20
CA ALA A 170 0.49 -2.91 -4.31
C ALA A 170 -0.72 -1.98 -4.44
N LEU A 171 -1.92 -2.48 -4.12
CA LEU A 171 -3.18 -1.74 -4.20
C LEU A 171 -3.18 -0.40 -3.46
N PRO A 172 -2.61 -0.25 -2.25
CA PRO A 172 -2.50 1.06 -1.61
C PRO A 172 -1.82 2.11 -2.50
N THR A 173 -0.78 1.71 -3.24
CA THR A 173 -0.07 2.60 -4.18
C THR A 173 -0.95 2.99 -5.36
N ILE A 174 -1.65 1.99 -5.95
CA ILE A 174 -2.59 2.21 -7.05
C ILE A 174 -3.73 3.15 -6.62
N VAL A 175 -4.37 2.86 -5.48
CA VAL A 175 -5.49 3.64 -4.94
C VAL A 175 -5.04 5.07 -4.66
N ALA A 176 -3.94 5.27 -3.92
CA ALA A 176 -3.45 6.61 -3.59
C ALA A 176 -3.13 7.46 -4.84
N PHE A 177 -2.60 6.84 -5.90
CA PHE A 177 -2.32 7.54 -7.14
C PHE A 177 -3.58 7.80 -7.97
N CYS A 178 -4.36 6.76 -8.27
CA CYS A 178 -5.53 6.86 -9.13
C CYS A 178 -6.61 7.75 -8.53
N GLN A 179 -6.77 7.76 -7.21
CA GLN A 179 -7.70 8.66 -6.51
C GLN A 179 -7.31 10.13 -6.72
N ARG A 180 -6.03 10.48 -6.62
CA ARG A 180 -5.54 11.86 -6.83
C ARG A 180 -5.65 12.31 -8.29
N MET A 181 -5.50 11.37 -9.21
CA MET A 181 -5.57 11.63 -10.66
C MET A 181 -6.99 11.46 -11.23
N GLU A 182 -8.01 11.25 -10.37
CA GLU A 182 -9.41 11.04 -10.77
C GLU A 182 -9.60 9.86 -11.75
N LEU A 183 -8.76 8.82 -11.62
CA LEU A 183 -8.78 7.59 -12.42
C LEU A 183 -9.53 6.43 -11.74
N MET A 184 -10.20 6.72 -10.62
CA MET A 184 -10.95 5.74 -9.84
C MET A 184 -12.24 6.37 -9.31
N ASP A 185 -13.36 5.66 -9.46
CA ASP A 185 -14.66 6.09 -8.95
C ASP A 185 -14.99 5.51 -7.56
N ASP A 186 -16.05 6.05 -6.95
CA ASP A 186 -16.51 5.69 -5.61
C ASP A 186 -16.86 4.20 -5.50
N ALA A 187 -17.44 3.62 -6.55
CA ALA A 187 -17.85 2.22 -6.58
C ALA A 187 -16.64 1.29 -6.65
N GLU A 188 -15.60 1.65 -7.42
CA GLU A 188 -14.33 0.94 -7.45
C GLU A 188 -13.65 0.95 -6.07
N LEU A 189 -13.63 2.11 -5.39
CA LEU A 189 -13.06 2.24 -4.05
C LEU A 189 -13.83 1.40 -3.02
N GLU A 190 -15.16 1.46 -3.03
CA GLU A 190 -16.01 0.64 -2.17
C GLU A 190 -15.80 -0.84 -2.40
N HIS A 191 -15.77 -1.26 -3.66
CA HIS A 191 -15.53 -2.63 -4.05
C HIS A 191 -14.17 -3.16 -3.55
N ILE A 192 -13.10 -2.37 -3.61
CA ILE A 192 -11.78 -2.77 -3.09
C ILE A 192 -11.86 -3.03 -1.58
N VAL A 193 -12.50 -2.14 -0.83
CA VAL A 193 -12.60 -2.27 0.64
C VAL A 193 -13.46 -3.48 1.03
N ILE A 194 -14.58 -3.70 0.33
CA ILE A 194 -15.43 -4.89 0.52
C ILE A 194 -14.63 -6.16 0.22
N ALA A 195 -13.88 -6.18 -0.88
CA ALA A 195 -13.05 -7.34 -1.25
C ALA A 195 -12.00 -7.67 -0.17
N TYR A 196 -11.33 -6.67 0.42
CA TYR A 196 -10.44 -6.90 1.56
C TYR A 196 -11.17 -7.45 2.78
N LYS A 197 -12.33 -6.88 3.13
CA LYS A 197 -13.14 -7.34 4.27
C LYS A 197 -13.50 -8.81 4.12
N GLU A 198 -13.99 -9.20 2.95
CA GLU A 198 -14.39 -10.58 2.65
C GLU A 198 -13.17 -11.52 2.66
N LEU A 199 -12.08 -11.12 1.99
CA LEU A 199 -10.83 -11.87 1.95
C LEU A 199 -10.26 -12.16 3.34
N ILE A 200 -10.15 -11.14 4.19
CA ILE A 200 -9.61 -11.30 5.55
C ILE A 200 -10.56 -12.16 6.39
N SER A 201 -11.87 -11.94 6.30
CA SER A 201 -12.87 -12.74 7.01
C SER A 201 -12.75 -14.23 6.67
N GLU A 202 -12.60 -14.57 5.40
CA GLU A 202 -12.42 -15.94 4.95
C GLU A 202 -11.06 -16.53 5.34
N LEU A 203 -9.97 -15.77 5.21
CA LEU A 203 -8.66 -16.23 5.66
C LEU A 203 -8.64 -16.54 7.16
N ILE A 204 -9.34 -15.77 7.99
CA ILE A 204 -9.49 -16.04 9.43
C ILE A 204 -10.38 -17.28 9.67
N SER A 205 -11.43 -17.49 8.87
CA SER A 205 -12.36 -18.61 9.01
C SER A 205 -11.68 -19.95 8.71
N VAL A 206 -10.80 -19.94 7.70
CA VAL A 206 -10.02 -21.08 7.25
C VAL A 206 -8.84 -21.25 8.20
N LYS A 207 -9.01 -22.11 9.22
CA LYS A 207 -7.94 -22.52 10.16
C LYS A 207 -6.84 -23.38 9.50
N LYS A 208 -6.25 -22.88 8.41
CA LYS A 208 -5.11 -23.51 7.73
C LYS A 208 -3.83 -23.00 8.36
N SER A 209 -2.89 -23.90 8.56
CA SER A 209 -1.53 -23.60 8.99
C SER A 209 -0.60 -23.73 7.78
N GLY A 210 -0.13 -22.62 7.23
CA GLY A 210 0.83 -22.63 6.14
C GLY A 210 1.38 -21.23 5.89
N ILE A 211 2.65 -21.15 5.49
CA ILE A 211 3.32 -19.84 5.33
C ILE A 211 2.62 -18.97 4.30
N LEU A 212 2.17 -19.53 3.17
CA LEU A 212 1.36 -18.85 2.18
C LEU A 212 0.11 -18.20 2.78
N HIS A 213 -0.62 -18.93 3.64
CA HIS A 213 -1.82 -18.44 4.29
C HIS A 213 -1.51 -17.32 5.29
N HIS A 214 -0.48 -17.50 6.12
CA HIS A 214 -0.07 -16.48 7.09
C HIS A 214 0.44 -15.21 6.40
N SER A 215 1.25 -15.34 5.36
CA SER A 215 1.76 -14.21 4.57
C SER A 215 0.62 -13.49 3.83
N MET A 216 -0.35 -14.23 3.29
CA MET A 216 -1.53 -13.66 2.65
C MET A 216 -2.38 -12.87 3.64
N LEU A 217 -2.64 -13.43 4.82
CA LEU A 217 -3.42 -12.77 5.87
C LEU A 217 -2.70 -11.52 6.38
N MET A 218 -1.38 -11.60 6.57
CA MET A 218 -0.55 -10.46 6.95
C MET A 218 -0.63 -9.33 5.93
N ALA A 219 -0.34 -9.62 4.65
CA ALA A 219 -0.39 -8.65 3.57
C ALA A 219 -1.79 -8.06 3.36
N SER A 220 -2.84 -8.89 3.49
CA SER A 220 -4.23 -8.44 3.37
C SER A 220 -4.60 -7.44 4.46
N CYS A 221 -4.25 -7.71 5.73
CA CYS A 221 -4.52 -6.80 6.83
C CYS A 221 -3.78 -5.47 6.67
N ALA A 222 -2.49 -5.54 6.37
CA ALA A 222 -1.63 -4.36 6.30
C ALA A 222 -1.97 -3.48 5.07
N GLY A 223 -2.24 -4.12 3.93
CA GLY A 223 -2.75 -3.49 2.71
C GLY A 223 -4.12 -2.84 2.90
N ALA A 224 -5.09 -3.55 3.50
CA ALA A 224 -6.42 -3.01 3.77
C ALA A 224 -6.38 -1.77 4.67
N GLY A 225 -5.56 -1.79 5.74
CA GLY A 225 -5.36 -0.63 6.60
C GLY A 225 -4.81 0.57 5.84
N THR A 226 -3.84 0.35 4.95
CA THR A 226 -3.25 1.42 4.15
C THR A 226 -4.23 1.97 3.12
N VAL A 227 -5.02 1.11 2.45
CA VAL A 227 -6.09 1.54 1.52
C VAL A 227 -7.11 2.41 2.24
N LEU A 228 -7.60 1.99 3.41
CA LEU A 228 -8.53 2.79 4.22
C LEU A 228 -7.95 4.18 4.50
N SER A 229 -6.68 4.25 4.91
CA SER A 229 -6.03 5.53 5.16
C SER A 229 -5.89 6.39 3.91
N CYS A 230 -5.56 5.80 2.75
CA CYS A 230 -5.45 6.54 1.49
C CYS A 230 -6.78 7.20 1.11
N ILE A 231 -7.88 6.43 1.18
CA ILE A 231 -9.23 6.90 0.86
C ILE A 231 -9.63 8.03 1.82
N LEU A 232 -9.46 7.80 3.12
CA LEU A 232 -9.92 8.71 4.17
C LEU A 232 -9.04 9.95 4.34
N LYS A 233 -7.73 9.87 4.07
CA LYS A 233 -6.79 10.99 4.22
C LYS A 233 -7.13 12.15 3.30
N GLU A 234 -7.51 11.87 2.06
CA GLU A 234 -7.87 12.92 1.09
C GLU A 234 -9.22 13.57 1.46
N GLY A 235 -10.06 12.91 2.28
CA GLY A 235 -11.33 13.46 2.76
C GLY A 235 -12.38 13.69 1.67
N VAL A 236 -12.15 13.19 0.46
CA VAL A 236 -13.00 13.42 -0.72
C VAL A 236 -14.19 12.46 -0.77
N TYR A 237 -14.06 11.27 -0.18
CA TYR A 237 -15.05 10.20 -0.26
C TYR A 237 -15.62 9.89 1.12
N SER A 238 -16.94 9.74 1.18
CA SER A 238 -17.62 9.22 2.35
C SER A 238 -17.67 7.70 2.28
N PHE A 239 -17.34 7.05 3.40
CA PHE A 239 -17.32 5.59 3.49
C PHE A 239 -18.27 5.10 4.57
N GLU A 240 -18.93 3.97 4.38
CA GLU A 240 -19.83 3.44 5.42
C GLU A 240 -19.03 3.11 6.70
N ALA A 241 -19.44 3.69 7.83
CA ALA A 241 -18.74 3.51 9.10
C ALA A 241 -18.71 2.04 9.54
N GLU A 242 -19.73 1.25 9.18
CA GLU A 242 -19.82 -0.17 9.53
C GLU A 242 -18.73 -1.00 8.84
N HIS A 243 -18.40 -0.70 7.57
CA HIS A 243 -17.32 -1.37 6.87
C HIS A 243 -15.94 -1.11 7.51
N VAL A 244 -15.70 0.12 7.95
CA VAL A 244 -14.46 0.48 8.68
C VAL A 244 -14.39 -0.26 10.01
N LYS A 245 -15.48 -0.27 10.80
CA LYS A 245 -15.55 -1.00 12.08
C LYS A 245 -15.33 -2.49 11.90
N CYS A 246 -15.97 -3.10 10.89
CA CYS A 246 -15.79 -4.50 10.54
C CYS A 246 -14.31 -4.83 10.25
N LEU A 247 -13.63 -4.01 9.44
CA LEU A 247 -12.22 -4.22 9.12
C LEU A 247 -11.31 -4.10 10.33
N LEU A 248 -11.50 -3.07 11.15
CA LEU A 248 -10.74 -2.89 12.39
C LEU A 248 -10.93 -4.08 13.35
N GLU A 249 -12.13 -4.63 13.45
CA GLU A 249 -12.39 -5.82 14.27
C GLU A 249 -11.72 -7.08 13.67
N LEU A 250 -11.67 -7.20 12.34
CA LEU A 250 -10.93 -8.27 11.67
C LEU A 250 -9.42 -8.17 11.93
N PHE A 251 -8.85 -6.95 11.90
CA PHE A 251 -7.44 -6.73 12.25
C PHE A 251 -7.18 -7.10 13.71
N ARG A 252 -8.08 -6.71 14.62
CA ARG A 252 -8.04 -7.08 16.04
C ARG A 252 -8.04 -8.58 16.25
N LYS A 253 -8.94 -9.29 15.58
CA LYS A 253 -8.98 -10.77 15.61
C LYS A 253 -7.67 -11.40 15.16
N CYS A 254 -6.92 -10.76 14.26
CA CYS A 254 -5.64 -11.30 13.81
C CYS A 254 -4.58 -11.28 14.90
N TYR A 255 -4.50 -10.26 15.77
CA TYR A 255 -3.47 -10.19 16.82
C TYR A 255 -3.90 -10.65 18.21
N VAL A 256 -5.21 -10.80 18.47
CA VAL A 256 -5.73 -11.31 19.77
C VAL A 256 -5.81 -12.84 19.81
N ASN A 257 -6.14 -13.47 18.68
CA ASN A 257 -6.29 -14.92 18.61
C ASN A 257 -4.93 -15.64 18.55
N PRO A 258 -4.88 -16.95 18.84
CA PRO A 258 -3.64 -17.74 18.84
C PRO A 258 -3.16 -18.06 17.41
N PHE A 259 -3.00 -17.03 16.59
CA PHE A 259 -2.34 -17.09 15.30
C PHE A 259 -0.82 -16.98 15.43
N PRO A 260 -0.06 -17.34 14.39
CA PRO A 260 1.39 -17.13 14.36
C PRO A 260 1.77 -15.65 14.33
N SER A 261 3.00 -15.35 14.76
CA SER A 261 3.49 -13.98 14.94
C SER A 261 3.43 -13.10 13.68
N LEU A 262 3.54 -13.70 12.48
CA LEU A 262 3.41 -12.97 11.21
C LEU A 262 1.98 -12.40 11.02
N VAL A 263 0.97 -13.17 11.38
CA VAL A 263 -0.44 -12.74 11.33
C VAL A 263 -0.71 -11.66 12.37
N HIS A 264 -0.11 -11.80 13.56
CA HIS A 264 -0.17 -10.76 14.59
C HIS A 264 0.37 -9.43 14.07
N LEU A 265 1.56 -9.44 13.46
CA LEU A 265 2.16 -8.25 12.85
C LEU A 265 1.22 -7.60 11.83
N GLY A 266 0.64 -8.38 10.91
CA GLY A 266 -0.29 -7.86 9.91
C GLY A 266 -1.54 -7.22 10.50
N GLY A 267 -2.12 -7.83 11.53
CA GLY A 267 -3.26 -7.25 12.25
C GLY A 267 -2.91 -5.93 12.93
N MET A 268 -1.76 -5.86 13.60
CA MET A 268 -1.28 -4.63 14.25
C MET A 268 -1.00 -3.52 13.21
N LEU A 269 -0.34 -3.87 12.11
CA LEU A 269 -0.09 -2.96 10.98
C LEU A 269 -1.39 -2.46 10.37
N GLY A 270 -2.38 -3.33 10.15
CA GLY A 270 -3.70 -2.96 9.64
C GLY A 270 -4.37 -1.87 10.48
N VAL A 271 -4.33 -1.99 11.82
CA VAL A 271 -4.89 -0.99 12.74
C VAL A 271 -4.16 0.35 12.61
N VAL A 272 -2.83 0.38 12.74
CA VAL A 272 -2.11 1.67 12.71
C VAL A 272 -2.08 2.29 11.33
N ASN A 273 -2.08 1.49 10.27
CA ASN A 273 -2.15 1.98 8.90
C ASN A 273 -3.50 2.62 8.65
N ALA A 274 -4.62 2.01 9.09
CA ALA A 274 -5.94 2.62 9.00
C ALA A 274 -6.04 3.96 9.74
N ILE A 275 -5.35 4.08 10.88
CA ILE A 275 -5.24 5.33 11.65
C ILE A 275 -4.45 6.41 10.88
N GLY A 276 -3.57 6.01 9.97
CA GLY A 276 -2.75 6.88 9.13
C GLY A 276 -1.25 6.84 9.42
N ALA A 277 -0.80 5.94 10.31
CA ALA A 277 0.60 5.82 10.70
C ALA A 277 1.52 5.51 9.52
N GLY A 278 1.01 4.79 8.52
CA GLY A 278 1.75 4.43 7.33
C GLY A 278 2.99 3.58 7.63
N ALA A 279 2.88 2.63 8.57
CA ALA A 279 3.96 1.76 9.05
C ALA A 279 4.55 0.84 7.96
N GLU A 280 4.04 0.90 6.74
CA GLU A 280 4.55 0.21 5.55
C GLU A 280 4.72 1.14 4.34
N ILE A 281 4.46 2.45 4.49
CA ILE A 281 4.48 3.39 3.37
C ILE A 281 5.94 3.68 3.03
N LEU A 282 6.53 2.80 2.21
CA LEU A 282 7.67 3.12 1.36
C LEU A 282 7.28 4.18 0.31
N VAL A 283 5.99 4.46 0.14
CA VAL A 283 5.43 5.43 -0.80
C VAL A 283 5.31 6.79 -0.13
N ASN A 284 6.44 7.41 0.24
CA ASN A 284 6.44 8.86 0.49
C ASN A 284 6.36 9.59 -0.85
N MET A 285 5.22 9.47 -1.52
CA MET A 285 4.96 10.29 -2.69
C MET A 285 4.65 11.69 -2.19
N ASN A 286 5.65 12.57 -2.29
CA ASN A 286 5.50 14.01 -2.10
C ASN A 286 4.65 14.58 -3.26
N PHE A 287 3.35 14.32 -3.24
CA PHE A 287 2.42 15.03 -4.10
C PHE A 287 1.98 16.33 -3.42
N PRO A 288 1.80 17.44 -4.17
CA PRO A 288 1.21 18.65 -3.65
C PRO A 288 -0.14 18.33 -3.00
N LYS A 289 -0.45 18.99 -1.87
CA LYS A 289 -1.73 18.84 -1.17
C LYS A 289 -2.87 19.17 -2.15
N TYR A 290 -3.69 18.17 -2.50
CA TYR A 290 -4.92 18.38 -3.24
C TYR A 290 -6.01 18.76 -2.23
N THR A 291 -6.50 19.99 -2.29
CA THR A 291 -7.69 20.42 -1.55
C THR A 291 -8.87 20.44 -2.51
N ARG A 292 -9.63 19.35 -2.56
CA ARG A 292 -10.98 19.38 -3.13
C ARG A 292 -11.93 19.84 -2.02
N GLN A 293 -12.54 21.02 -2.17
CA GLN A 293 -13.67 21.41 -1.35
C GLN A 293 -14.88 20.60 -1.79
N SER A 294 -15.28 19.61 -0.99
CA SER A 294 -16.56 18.94 -1.15
C SER A 294 -17.62 19.69 -0.34
N ASP A 295 -18.44 20.50 -1.03
CA ASP A 295 -19.72 20.99 -0.51
C ASP A 295 -20.75 19.85 -0.56
N TYR A 296 -20.63 18.86 0.32
CA TYR A 296 -21.67 17.85 0.52
C TYR A 296 -21.86 17.57 2.00
N GLN A 297 -22.87 18.22 2.57
CA GLN A 297 -23.57 17.73 3.77
C GLN A 297 -24.28 16.42 3.40
N LYS A 298 -23.93 15.28 4.01
CA LYS A 298 -24.92 14.31 4.52
C LYS A 298 -24.39 13.06 5.26
N GLU A 299 -25.28 12.61 6.14
CA GLU A 299 -25.47 11.30 6.78
C GLU A 299 -24.52 10.86 7.89
N SER A 300 -25.10 10.79 9.10
CA SER A 300 -24.51 10.42 10.39
C SER A 300 -23.98 8.97 10.48
N SER A 301 -24.00 8.21 9.39
CA SER A 301 -23.51 6.84 9.30
C SER A 301 -22.28 6.68 8.41
N SER A 302 -21.79 7.77 7.82
CA SER A 302 -20.62 7.76 6.93
C SER A 302 -19.41 8.47 7.55
N VAL A 303 -18.21 7.99 7.19
CA VAL A 303 -16.93 8.53 7.63
C VAL A 303 -16.32 9.29 6.47
N MET A 304 -15.99 10.56 6.71
CA MET A 304 -15.27 11.41 5.78
C MET A 304 -14.05 11.99 6.52
N GLY A 305 -12.87 11.85 5.93
CA GLY A 305 -11.64 12.34 6.53
C GLY A 305 -10.92 11.33 7.44
N PRO A 306 -9.73 11.67 7.96
CA PRO A 306 -8.91 10.78 8.79
C PRO A 306 -9.66 10.27 10.03
N LEU A 307 -9.50 8.98 10.35
CA LEU A 307 -10.21 8.32 11.46
C LEU A 307 -10.00 8.99 12.82
N LEU A 308 -8.80 9.51 13.09
CA LEU A 308 -8.49 10.24 14.33
C LEU A 308 -9.24 11.55 14.50
N SER A 309 -9.73 12.14 13.40
CA SER A 309 -10.52 13.36 13.43
C SER A 309 -12.02 13.07 13.61
N SER A 310 -12.43 11.79 13.58
CA SER A 310 -13.82 11.39 13.77
C SER A 310 -14.11 11.07 15.25
N SER A 311 -15.04 11.83 15.84
CA SER A 311 -15.50 11.61 17.22
C SER A 311 -16.13 10.23 17.44
N ASP A 312 -16.76 9.66 16.40
CA ASP A 312 -17.47 8.38 16.49
C ASP A 312 -16.50 7.19 16.58
N PHE A 313 -15.28 7.36 16.06
CA PHE A 313 -14.24 6.34 16.08
C PHE A 313 -13.25 6.51 17.25
N GLU A 314 -13.16 7.70 17.86
CA GLU A 314 -12.21 7.98 18.93
C GLU A 314 -12.22 6.92 20.05
N PRO A 315 -13.36 6.53 20.64
CA PRO A 315 -13.37 5.55 21.73
C PRO A 315 -12.86 4.18 21.28
N TYR A 316 -13.21 3.77 20.06
CA TYR A 316 -12.85 2.47 19.51
C TYR A 316 -11.36 2.41 19.14
N LEU A 317 -10.84 3.44 18.48
CA LEU A 317 -9.42 3.56 18.17
C LEU A 317 -8.57 3.64 19.45
N THR A 318 -9.03 4.39 20.45
CA THR A 318 -8.37 4.46 21.76
C THR A 318 -8.26 3.07 22.39
N SER A 319 -9.35 2.29 22.38
CA SER A 319 -9.34 0.91 22.89
C SER A 319 -8.32 0.04 22.14
N LEU A 320 -8.28 0.11 20.81
CA LEU A 320 -7.33 -0.68 20.01
C LEU A 320 -5.86 -0.29 20.31
N VAL A 321 -5.57 1.01 20.39
CA VAL A 321 -4.21 1.50 20.70
C VAL A 321 -3.80 1.11 22.13
N GLN A 322 -4.72 1.15 23.09
CA GLN A 322 -4.47 0.67 24.46
C GLN A 322 -4.19 -0.83 24.49
N GLU A 323 -4.93 -1.65 23.74
CA GLU A 323 -4.66 -3.07 23.61
C GLU A 323 -3.26 -3.34 23.04
N LEU A 324 -2.87 -2.64 21.96
CA LEU A 324 -1.53 -2.75 21.39
C LEU A 324 -0.45 -2.33 22.39
N PHE A 325 -0.69 -1.28 23.16
CA PHE A 325 0.22 -0.85 24.22
C PHE A 325 0.40 -1.92 25.31
N LEU A 326 -0.69 -2.55 25.75
CA LEU A 326 -0.62 -3.64 26.73
C LEU A 326 0.16 -4.83 26.19
N VAL A 327 0.03 -5.14 24.89
CA VAL A 327 0.82 -6.19 24.24
C VAL A 327 2.31 -5.81 24.19
N ALA A 328 2.64 -4.55 23.87
CA ALA A 328 4.02 -4.06 23.87
C ALA A 328 4.66 -4.07 25.28
N GLN A 329 3.86 -3.92 26.34
CA GLN A 329 4.37 -3.89 27.71
C GLN A 329 4.45 -5.29 28.34
N ASN A 330 3.42 -6.11 28.18
CA ASN A 330 3.16 -7.27 29.03
C ASN A 330 3.05 -8.61 28.28
N SER A 331 3.43 -8.67 27.00
CA SER A 331 3.34 -9.93 26.26
C SER A 331 4.37 -10.96 26.73
N ASP A 332 3.92 -12.19 26.99
CA ASP A 332 4.79 -13.34 27.29
C ASP A 332 5.69 -13.73 26.10
N THR A 333 5.33 -13.31 24.88
CA THR A 333 6.08 -13.61 23.66
C THR A 333 6.92 -12.41 23.24
N GLN A 334 8.24 -12.51 23.38
CA GLN A 334 9.17 -11.43 23.03
C GLN A 334 8.98 -10.88 21.60
N GLN A 335 8.68 -11.76 20.63
CA GLN A 335 8.45 -11.34 19.24
C GLN A 335 7.17 -10.49 19.09
N LEU A 336 6.10 -10.85 19.80
CA LEU A 336 4.85 -10.10 19.78
C LEU A 336 5.00 -8.74 20.46
N GLN A 337 5.74 -8.72 21.56
CA GLN A 337 6.13 -7.49 22.26
C GLN A 337 6.89 -6.53 21.34
N GLN A 338 7.87 -7.05 20.58
CA GLN A 338 8.66 -6.27 19.63
C GLN A 338 7.81 -5.71 18.49
N PHE A 339 6.92 -6.52 17.91
CA PHE A 339 6.02 -6.07 16.85
C PHE A 339 5.08 -4.96 17.33
N ALA A 340 4.44 -5.13 18.49
CA ALA A 340 3.59 -4.10 19.06
C ALA A 340 4.37 -2.81 19.36
N SER A 341 5.59 -2.94 19.88
CA SER A 341 6.48 -1.78 20.16
C SER A 341 6.84 -1.02 18.87
N TRP A 342 7.19 -1.73 17.80
CA TRP A 342 7.51 -1.14 16.50
C TRP A 342 6.31 -0.43 15.89
N VAL A 343 5.16 -1.09 15.88
CA VAL A 343 3.91 -0.56 15.33
C VAL A 343 3.47 0.72 16.07
N LEU A 344 3.59 0.75 17.39
CA LEU A 344 3.34 1.95 18.20
C LEU A 344 4.35 3.06 17.95
N ALA A 345 5.62 2.74 17.68
CA ALA A 345 6.63 3.73 17.34
C ALA A 345 6.30 4.44 16.01
N PHE A 346 5.80 3.72 15.00
CA PHE A 346 5.31 4.33 13.75
C PHE A 346 4.11 5.22 13.99
N LEU A 347 3.13 4.76 14.77
CA LEU A 347 1.97 5.57 15.13
C LEU A 347 2.39 6.86 15.86
N ARG A 348 3.30 6.75 16.83
CA ARG A 348 3.87 7.90 17.54
C ARG A 348 4.54 8.88 16.57
N HIS A 349 5.38 8.39 15.68
CA HIS A 349 6.05 9.23 14.69
C HIS A 349 5.05 9.98 13.80
N HIS A 350 3.98 9.30 13.36
CA HIS A 350 2.92 9.94 12.58
C HIS A 350 2.22 11.06 13.33
N LEU A 351 1.79 10.80 14.57
CA LEU A 351 1.10 11.80 15.41
C LEU A 351 2.00 13.03 15.65
N TRP A 352 3.28 12.79 15.98
CA TRP A 352 4.26 13.84 16.24
C TRP A 352 4.59 14.68 14.99
N SER A 353 4.78 14.03 13.83
CA SER A 353 5.12 14.73 12.58
C SER A 353 4.04 15.72 12.14
N ARG A 354 2.78 15.45 12.49
CA ARG A 354 1.65 16.35 12.25
C ARG A 354 1.58 17.50 13.25
N GLU A 355 2.05 17.31 14.48
CA GLU A 355 2.10 18.35 15.52
C GLU A 355 3.19 19.39 15.20
N LEU A 356 4.37 18.99 14.72
CA LEU A 356 5.43 19.93 14.31
C LEU A 356 5.04 20.79 13.10
N LEU A 357 4.29 20.25 12.15
CA LEU A 357 3.80 21.00 10.98
C LEU A 357 2.70 22.01 11.32
N GLY A 358 2.16 21.97 12.54
CA GLY A 358 1.17 22.93 13.04
C GLY A 358 1.77 24.16 13.74
N VAL A 359 3.09 24.22 13.95
CA VAL A 359 3.74 25.26 14.78
C VAL A 359 4.49 26.33 13.96
N ASP A 360 4.77 26.11 12.67
CA ASP A 360 5.60 27.05 11.86
C ASP A 360 4.84 27.83 10.76
N SER A 361 3.50 27.85 10.76
CA SER A 361 2.72 28.69 9.83
C SER A 361 2.49 30.13 10.30
N ASP A 362 3.26 30.61 11.29
CA ASP A 362 3.26 32.00 11.77
C ASP A 362 4.57 32.72 11.38
N SER A 363 4.81 32.88 10.08
CA SER A 363 5.67 33.99 9.62
C SER A 363 5.24 34.53 8.25
N SER A 364 4.49 35.63 8.32
CA SER A 364 4.32 36.71 7.31
C SER A 364 3.86 36.31 5.89
N VAL A 365 2.62 36.67 5.51
CA VAL A 365 2.24 37.93 4.84
C VAL A 365 0.71 37.99 4.63
N ALA A 366 0.10 39.04 5.18
CA ALA A 366 -1.15 39.75 4.83
C ALA A 366 -2.39 39.00 4.26
N GLU A 367 -3.43 38.97 5.10
CA GLU A 367 -4.86 39.20 4.83
C GLU A 367 -5.43 38.85 3.44
N THR A 368 -6.14 37.73 3.37
CA THR A 368 -7.57 37.76 2.98
C THR A 368 -8.29 36.57 3.61
N SER A 369 -9.41 36.88 4.25
CA SER A 369 -10.24 35.98 5.04
C SER A 369 -10.65 34.70 4.29
N SER A 370 -10.01 33.59 4.62
CA SER A 370 -10.59 32.26 4.50
C SER A 370 -10.27 31.51 5.79
N LYS A 371 -11.29 31.05 6.50
CA LYS A 371 -11.11 30.23 7.70
C LYS A 371 -10.45 28.93 7.26
N SER A 372 -9.14 28.82 7.46
CA SER A 372 -8.45 27.54 7.43
C SER A 372 -9.09 26.66 8.50
N VAL A 373 -9.83 25.63 8.10
CA VAL A 373 -10.22 24.57 9.02
C VAL A 373 -8.92 23.95 9.51
N SER A 374 -8.59 24.20 10.77
CA SER A 374 -7.42 23.64 11.40
C SER A 374 -7.56 22.12 11.40
N HIS A 375 -6.73 21.42 10.64
CA HIS A 375 -6.52 19.97 10.78
C HIS A 375 -5.71 19.65 12.05
N SER A 376 -5.94 20.42 13.13
CA SER A 376 -5.39 20.20 14.46
C SER A 376 -6.14 19.04 15.10
N PHE A 377 -5.39 18.16 15.78
CA PHE A 377 -5.97 17.18 16.67
C PHE A 377 -6.78 17.90 17.76
N SER A 378 -7.86 17.30 18.23
CA SER A 378 -8.46 17.75 19.49
C SER A 378 -7.40 17.62 20.57
N GLU A 379 -7.08 18.69 21.30
CA GLU A 379 -6.20 18.66 22.47
C GLU A 379 -6.65 17.62 23.52
N ASP A 380 -7.93 17.22 23.44
CA ASP A 380 -8.52 16.19 24.29
C ASP A 380 -8.42 14.76 23.77
N SER A 381 -7.84 14.53 22.58
CA SER A 381 -7.70 13.19 22.02
C SER A 381 -6.93 12.29 22.97
N VAL A 382 -7.60 11.26 23.47
CA VAL A 382 -6.99 10.30 24.41
C VAL A 382 -5.85 9.53 23.74
N VAL A 383 -5.91 9.35 22.42
CA VAL A 383 -4.82 8.77 21.60
C VAL A 383 -3.60 9.70 21.59
N LEU A 384 -3.79 11.01 21.44
CA LEU A 384 -2.71 11.99 21.57
C LEU A 384 -2.12 11.94 22.99
N LYS A 385 -2.97 11.94 24.03
CA LYS A 385 -2.52 11.84 25.44
C LYS A 385 -1.77 10.53 25.73
N LEU A 386 -2.21 9.39 25.20
CA LEU A 386 -1.50 8.10 25.26
C LEU A 386 -0.16 8.15 24.51
N SER A 387 -0.12 8.78 23.35
CA SER A 387 1.10 8.93 22.55
C SER A 387 2.11 9.89 23.16
N LEU A 388 1.64 10.94 23.84
CA LEU A 388 2.43 11.85 24.65
C LEU A 388 2.92 11.14 25.92
N TRP A 389 2.09 10.30 26.55
CA TRP A 389 2.52 9.53 27.72
C TRP A 389 3.59 8.47 27.38
N LEU A 390 3.55 7.91 26.16
CA LEU A 390 4.63 7.10 25.59
C LEU A 390 5.98 7.84 25.48
N MET A 391 6.00 9.18 25.55
CA MET A 391 7.24 9.98 25.65
C MET A 391 7.85 9.97 27.05
N ASP A 392 7.01 9.90 28.09
CA ASP A 392 7.45 9.94 29.49
C ASP A 392 7.92 8.57 29.99
N PHE A 393 7.74 7.52 29.19
CA PHE A 393 8.23 6.18 29.47
C PHE A 393 9.76 6.12 29.34
N LYS A 394 10.45 6.49 30.41
CA LYS A 394 11.90 6.27 30.53
C LYS A 394 12.17 4.77 30.53
N TYR A 395 13.02 4.32 29.60
CA TYR A 395 13.71 3.04 29.74
C TYR A 395 14.37 3.00 31.11
N THR A 396 13.83 2.17 31.99
CA THR A 396 14.55 1.72 33.18
C THR A 396 15.34 0.52 32.70
N GLU A 397 16.66 0.72 32.49
CA GLU A 397 17.62 -0.38 32.42
C GLU A 397 17.67 -1.14 33.75
#